data_AF-A0A1I1J6H7-F1
#
_entry.id   AF-A0A1I1J6H7-F1
#
_cell.length_a   1.000
_cell.length_b   1.000
_cell.length_c   1.000
_cell.angle_alpha   90.00
_cell.angle_beta   90.00
_cell.angle_gamma   90.00
#
_symmetry.space_group_name_H-M   'P 1'
#
loop_
_entity.id
_entity.type
_entity.pdbx_description
1 polymer ?
#
loop_
_entity_poly.entity_id
_entity_poly.type
_entity_poly.pdbx_seq_one_letter_code
_entity_poly.pdbx_strand_id
1 'polypeptide(L)'
;MVEKWNLSMEERKIWLILGGSVLFSFLLAVLVILFDTRILAGVEYLPAWSLTSVDLAREILGLLAGSLLTVATFTFGTMLSIVTLYTSNFSPRATENFLLNRTSMWTLGIFLGGFIYCLASLFFMRSSEDEYLVISATIALVYAFGAVFTFTRFVYTSSEFIQLEKLIHRLYQEAQEVYDNYIKRFEDFPSIKHLPEMSYMYTFDIQAIKSAYVEHIDFDTLKEIADEKEANIIINIRVGYFVTADEPIMEIKTNQNLEDEMEDITNRVNRSLSFESEKSAMYDPDYARTKLTEVALRAVSPGINDPNTAIHVLHYKSLLEKRLAGMPGKYVIFVNEEEESDKETINEENEDQNEQDKEAEDYQKSDTSKSAPDTSESDDPEEKGLNPEDADDDDEEEENSRYKTEIISSDNEEDKEEAEERVRAKKIKVISSSKDDQEDDTSDDDDDDTDDEEKETEPISEGNDNNKENKEKNKAKGNENEYEKSVFYRYNDFAEDLHSGYWQLVFYMQKDISGVHALFEALKTISYAAHLDNLGFIKEYNEYLYNMTSKNFEETFDQNIIERDHETVKTIIEKKKVELED
;
A
#
# COMPACT_ATOMS: atom_id res chain seq x y z
N MET A 1 -21.92 -2.64 -2.13
CA MET A 1 -22.62 -3.96 -2.00
C MET A 1 -22.26 -4.94 -3.13
N VAL A 2 -22.14 -4.50 -4.39
CA VAL A 2 -21.75 -5.35 -5.54
C VAL A 2 -20.31 -5.89 -5.41
N GLU A 3 -19.38 -5.07 -4.90
CA GLU A 3 -17.97 -5.44 -4.75
C GLU A 3 -17.71 -6.44 -3.62
N LYS A 4 -18.37 -6.30 -2.47
CA LYS A 4 -18.38 -7.29 -1.38
C LYS A 4 -18.90 -8.66 -1.83
N TRP A 5 -19.88 -8.66 -2.73
CA TRP A 5 -20.35 -9.90 -3.35
C TRP A 5 -19.28 -10.53 -4.24
N ASN A 6 -18.49 -9.70 -4.94
CA ASN A 6 -17.45 -10.14 -5.87
C ASN A 6 -16.28 -10.85 -5.16
N LEU A 7 -15.82 -10.36 -4.01
CA LEU A 7 -14.74 -10.98 -3.22
C LEU A 7 -15.16 -12.32 -2.59
N SER A 8 -16.33 -12.38 -1.94
CA SER A 8 -16.86 -13.66 -1.43
C SER A 8 -17.11 -14.67 -2.55
N MET A 9 -17.37 -14.18 -3.77
CA MET A 9 -17.53 -15.00 -4.96
C MET A 9 -16.20 -15.53 -5.47
N GLU A 10 -15.07 -14.83 -5.33
CA GLU A 10 -13.76 -15.32 -5.77
C GLU A 10 -13.26 -16.50 -4.92
N GLU A 11 -13.34 -16.41 -3.61
CA GLU A 11 -13.00 -17.53 -2.72
C GLU A 11 -13.91 -18.74 -3.01
N ARG A 12 -15.22 -18.50 -3.15
CA ARG A 12 -16.18 -19.56 -3.51
C ARG A 12 -15.92 -20.15 -4.89
N LYS A 13 -15.57 -19.33 -5.89
CA LYS A 13 -15.26 -19.78 -7.27
C LYS A 13 -14.13 -20.81 -7.27
N ILE A 14 -13.15 -20.68 -6.39
CA ILE A 14 -11.99 -21.58 -6.35
C ILE A 14 -12.33 -22.94 -5.75
N TRP A 15 -13.08 -22.96 -4.64
CA TRP A 15 -13.61 -24.22 -4.09
C TRP A 15 -14.62 -24.88 -5.04
N LEU A 16 -15.37 -24.09 -5.81
CA LEU A 16 -16.25 -24.58 -6.88
C LEU A 16 -15.46 -25.22 -8.04
N ILE A 17 -14.27 -24.74 -8.36
CA ILE A 17 -13.39 -25.37 -9.36
C ILE A 17 -12.96 -26.76 -8.90
N LEU A 18 -12.51 -26.89 -7.65
CA LEU A 18 -12.11 -28.17 -7.07
C LEU A 18 -13.28 -29.15 -7.06
N GLY A 19 -14.41 -28.75 -6.44
CA GLY A 19 -15.62 -29.56 -6.36
C GLY A 19 -16.20 -29.89 -7.73
N GLY A 20 -16.17 -28.93 -8.66
CA GLY A 20 -16.62 -29.08 -10.04
C GLY A 20 -15.79 -30.10 -10.82
N SER A 21 -14.46 -30.13 -10.62
CA SER A 21 -13.57 -31.11 -11.28
C SER A 21 -13.84 -32.54 -10.79
N VAL A 22 -14.07 -32.71 -9.48
CA VAL A 22 -14.44 -34.00 -8.88
C VAL A 22 -15.81 -34.45 -9.36
N LEU A 23 -16.80 -33.55 -9.34
CA LEU A 23 -18.16 -33.83 -9.82
C LEU A 23 -18.15 -34.20 -11.32
N PHE A 24 -17.43 -33.46 -12.14
CA PHE A 24 -17.25 -33.76 -13.56
C PHE A 24 -16.66 -35.15 -13.77
N SER A 25 -15.61 -35.50 -13.02
CA SER A 25 -14.96 -36.82 -13.14
C SER A 25 -15.88 -37.95 -12.68
N PHE A 26 -16.71 -37.72 -11.66
CA PHE A 26 -17.74 -38.66 -11.24
C PHE A 26 -18.83 -38.86 -12.32
N LEU A 27 -19.33 -37.77 -12.89
CA LEU A 27 -20.31 -37.83 -13.99
C LEU A 27 -19.72 -38.51 -15.24
N LEU A 28 -18.45 -38.24 -15.55
CA LEU A 28 -17.72 -38.92 -16.61
C LEU A 28 -17.61 -40.42 -16.32
N ALA A 29 -17.33 -40.82 -15.08
CA ALA A 29 -17.30 -42.23 -14.69
C ALA A 29 -18.66 -42.88 -14.90
N VAL A 30 -19.75 -42.25 -14.46
CA VAL A 30 -21.13 -42.75 -14.68
C VAL A 30 -21.40 -42.92 -16.17
N LEU A 31 -21.06 -41.92 -17.00
CA LEU A 31 -21.24 -42.01 -18.45
C LEU A 31 -20.45 -43.17 -19.06
N VAL A 32 -19.18 -43.33 -18.67
CA VAL A 32 -18.32 -44.43 -19.15
C VAL A 32 -18.87 -45.78 -18.70
N ILE A 33 -19.35 -45.91 -17.46
CA ILE A 33 -19.99 -47.12 -16.94
C ILE A 33 -21.25 -47.47 -17.75
N LEU A 34 -22.06 -46.48 -18.14
CA LEU A 34 -23.25 -46.72 -18.97
C LEU A 34 -22.89 -47.24 -20.37
N PHE A 35 -21.74 -46.83 -20.92
CA PHE A 35 -21.19 -47.41 -22.15
C PHE A 35 -20.66 -48.83 -21.91
N ASP A 36 -19.83 -49.05 -20.89
CA ASP A 36 -19.22 -50.35 -20.57
C ASP A 36 -20.28 -51.43 -20.28
N THR A 37 -21.37 -51.07 -19.60
CA THR A 37 -22.52 -51.97 -19.31
C THR A 37 -23.48 -52.16 -20.49
N ARG A 38 -23.19 -51.55 -21.66
CA ARG A 38 -24.01 -51.56 -22.88
C ARG A 38 -25.45 -51.03 -22.70
N ILE A 39 -25.70 -50.26 -21.64
CA ILE A 39 -26.98 -49.55 -21.47
C ILE A 39 -27.13 -48.48 -22.56
N LEU A 40 -26.03 -47.80 -22.90
CA LEU A 40 -25.93 -46.97 -24.09
C LEU A 40 -25.32 -47.76 -25.26
N ALA A 41 -26.00 -47.73 -26.42
CA ALA A 41 -25.44 -48.22 -27.66
C ALA A 41 -24.36 -47.25 -28.17
N GLY A 42 -23.21 -47.77 -28.62
CA GLY A 42 -22.12 -46.92 -29.12
C GLY A 42 -20.73 -47.54 -29.04
N VAL A 43 -20.53 -48.51 -28.13
CA VAL A 43 -19.22 -49.16 -27.93
C VAL A 43 -18.72 -49.85 -29.19
N GLU A 44 -19.62 -50.36 -30.02
CA GLU A 44 -19.31 -51.06 -31.28
C GLU A 44 -18.70 -50.15 -32.36
N TYR A 45 -18.85 -48.82 -32.25
CA TYR A 45 -18.25 -47.84 -33.17
C TYR A 45 -16.86 -47.36 -32.72
N LEU A 46 -16.43 -47.74 -31.51
CA LEU A 46 -15.13 -47.35 -30.99
C LEU A 46 -14.01 -48.19 -31.63
N PRO A 47 -12.82 -47.61 -31.81
CA PRO A 47 -11.69 -48.35 -32.34
C PRO A 47 -11.32 -49.53 -31.44
N ALA A 48 -10.94 -50.67 -32.02
CA ALA A 48 -10.56 -51.85 -31.24
C ALA A 48 -9.36 -51.60 -30.30
N TRP A 49 -8.50 -50.62 -30.58
CA TRP A 49 -7.36 -50.27 -29.73
C TRP A 49 -7.76 -49.55 -28.43
N SER A 50 -8.97 -48.98 -28.33
CA SER A 50 -9.46 -48.30 -27.13
C SER A 50 -10.27 -49.20 -26.19
N LEU A 51 -10.41 -50.47 -26.53
CA LEU A 51 -11.22 -51.44 -25.80
C LEU A 51 -10.29 -52.48 -25.17
N THR A 52 -10.45 -52.70 -23.86
CA THR A 52 -9.55 -53.55 -23.05
C THR A 52 -10.35 -54.60 -22.29
N SER A 53 -9.74 -55.73 -21.93
CA SER A 53 -10.41 -56.73 -21.07
C SER A 53 -10.68 -56.18 -19.66
N VAL A 54 -11.73 -56.70 -19.02
CA VAL A 54 -12.14 -56.31 -17.66
C VAL A 54 -11.01 -56.49 -16.64
N ASP A 55 -10.26 -57.60 -16.70
CA ASP A 55 -9.17 -57.86 -15.74
C ASP A 55 -8.03 -56.84 -15.86
N LEU A 56 -7.57 -56.57 -17.09
CA LEU A 56 -6.53 -55.59 -17.33
C LEU A 56 -7.02 -54.17 -16.97
N ALA A 57 -8.30 -53.88 -17.23
CA ALA A 57 -8.91 -52.63 -16.81
C ALA A 57 -8.91 -52.46 -15.29
N ARG A 58 -9.29 -53.48 -14.51
CA ARG A 58 -9.23 -53.46 -13.04
C ARG A 58 -7.82 -53.22 -12.54
N GLU A 59 -6.83 -53.88 -13.13
CA GLU A 59 -5.42 -53.71 -12.75
C GLU A 59 -4.94 -52.26 -13.00
N ILE A 60 -5.19 -51.72 -14.19
CA ILE A 60 -4.83 -50.34 -14.55
C ILE A 60 -5.55 -49.33 -13.65
N LEU A 61 -6.87 -49.46 -13.49
CA LEU A 61 -7.69 -48.57 -12.65
C LEU A 61 -7.24 -48.62 -11.18
N GLY A 62 -6.89 -49.80 -10.67
CA GLY A 62 -6.39 -49.98 -9.30
C GLY A 62 -5.03 -49.31 -9.09
N LEU A 63 -4.10 -49.52 -10.01
CA LEU A 63 -2.78 -48.85 -9.99
C LEU A 63 -2.94 -47.33 -10.08
N LEU A 64 -3.78 -46.85 -11.00
CA LEU A 64 -4.01 -45.41 -11.18
C LEU A 64 -4.69 -44.78 -9.97
N ALA A 65 -5.71 -45.42 -9.37
CA ALA A 65 -6.36 -44.92 -8.17
C ALA A 65 -5.35 -44.67 -7.04
N GLY A 66 -4.48 -45.64 -6.75
CA GLY A 66 -3.44 -45.48 -5.72
C GLY A 66 -2.44 -44.36 -6.06
N SER A 67 -1.99 -44.30 -7.31
CA SER A 67 -1.03 -43.27 -7.74
C SER A 67 -1.62 -41.84 -7.69
N LEU A 68 -2.86 -41.65 -8.16
CA LEU A 68 -3.53 -40.35 -8.20
C LEU A 68 -3.83 -39.83 -6.79
N LEU A 69 -4.24 -40.70 -5.86
CA LEU A 69 -4.44 -40.33 -4.46
C LEU A 69 -3.10 -39.92 -3.79
N THR A 70 -2.02 -40.63 -4.11
CA THR A 70 -0.69 -40.33 -3.59
C THR A 70 -0.20 -38.98 -4.08
N VAL A 71 -0.32 -38.70 -5.39
CA VAL A 71 0.07 -37.41 -5.97
C VAL A 71 -0.83 -36.28 -5.46
N ALA A 72 -2.13 -36.50 -5.27
CA ALA A 72 -3.02 -35.52 -4.64
C ALA A 72 -2.56 -35.17 -3.22
N THR A 73 -2.22 -36.17 -2.41
CA THR A 73 -1.74 -35.98 -1.03
C THR A 73 -0.42 -35.21 -1.01
N PHE A 74 0.51 -35.55 -1.90
CA PHE A 74 1.77 -34.83 -2.07
C PHE A 74 1.55 -33.37 -2.51
N THR A 75 0.62 -33.14 -3.45
CA THR A 75 0.29 -31.79 -3.94
C THR A 75 -0.32 -30.94 -2.82
N PHE A 76 -1.24 -31.49 -2.04
CA PHE A 76 -1.79 -30.79 -0.88
C PHE A 76 -0.71 -30.50 0.20
N GLY A 77 0.16 -31.48 0.48
CA GLY A 77 1.28 -31.31 1.41
C GLY A 77 2.25 -30.22 0.98
N THR A 78 2.64 -30.20 -0.30
CA THR A 78 3.51 -29.16 -0.87
C THR A 78 2.85 -27.79 -0.86
N MET A 79 1.54 -27.69 -1.13
CA MET A 79 0.80 -26.43 -0.96
C MET A 79 0.89 -25.91 0.49
N LEU A 80 0.63 -26.77 1.48
CA LEU A 80 0.71 -26.39 2.88
C LEU A 80 2.14 -25.99 3.29
N SER A 81 3.16 -26.68 2.76
CA SER A 81 4.56 -26.31 2.97
C SER A 81 4.89 -24.93 2.40
N ILE A 82 4.37 -24.58 1.22
CA ILE A 82 4.57 -23.25 0.62
C ILE A 82 3.89 -22.17 1.46
N VAL A 83 2.64 -22.38 1.91
CA VAL A 83 1.96 -21.45 2.83
C VAL A 83 2.78 -21.25 4.11
N THR A 84 3.29 -22.34 4.67
CA THR A 84 4.11 -22.30 5.88
C THR A 84 5.42 -21.54 5.64
N LEU A 85 6.09 -21.79 4.51
CA LEU A 85 7.31 -21.10 4.11
C LEU A 85 7.07 -19.59 4.00
N TYR A 86 6.00 -19.19 3.32
CA TYR A 86 5.66 -17.79 3.17
C TYR A 86 5.29 -17.10 4.49
N THR A 87 4.47 -17.76 5.32
CA THR A 87 4.05 -17.24 6.62
C THR A 87 5.25 -17.07 7.56
N SER A 88 6.23 -17.96 7.48
CA SER A 88 7.43 -17.92 8.31
C SER A 88 8.52 -16.97 7.80
N ASN A 89 8.69 -16.84 6.48
CA ASN A 89 9.79 -16.07 5.89
C ASN A 89 9.41 -14.66 5.42
N PHE A 90 8.14 -14.38 5.11
CA PHE A 90 7.73 -13.11 4.52
C PHE A 90 6.72 -12.37 5.42
N SER A 91 5.45 -12.69 5.28
CA SER A 91 4.38 -12.22 6.15
C SER A 91 3.15 -13.12 5.93
N PRO A 92 2.39 -13.46 6.99
CA PRO A 92 1.07 -14.10 6.84
C PRO A 92 0.17 -13.39 5.82
N ARG A 93 0.25 -12.06 5.73
CA ARG A 93 -0.58 -11.20 4.85
C ARG A 93 -0.16 -11.22 3.38
N ALA A 94 1.03 -11.74 3.07
CA ALA A 94 1.50 -11.96 1.71
C ALA A 94 1.04 -13.33 1.13
N THR A 95 0.43 -14.19 1.95
CA THR A 95 0.15 -15.60 1.62
C THR A 95 -1.28 -15.88 1.18
N GLU A 96 -2.18 -14.93 1.44
CA GLU A 96 -3.64 -15.07 1.29
C GLU A 96 -4.03 -15.53 -0.13
N ASN A 97 -3.24 -15.15 -1.14
CA ASN A 97 -3.46 -15.47 -2.54
C ASN A 97 -2.92 -16.86 -2.99
N PHE A 98 -2.14 -17.58 -2.17
CA PHE A 98 -1.52 -18.85 -2.61
C PHE A 98 -2.48 -20.04 -2.54
N LEU A 99 -3.18 -20.24 -1.42
CA LEU A 99 -4.18 -21.31 -1.28
C LEU A 99 -5.30 -21.17 -2.33
N LEU A 100 -5.53 -19.94 -2.77
CA LEU A 100 -6.52 -19.55 -3.75
C LEU A 100 -5.98 -19.57 -5.20
N ASN A 101 -4.73 -20.01 -5.43
CA ASN A 101 -4.22 -20.08 -6.79
C ASN A 101 -5.01 -21.10 -7.62
N ARG A 102 -5.62 -20.60 -8.69
CA ARG A 102 -6.40 -21.37 -9.66
C ARG A 102 -5.65 -22.58 -10.22
N THR A 103 -4.36 -22.46 -10.51
CA THR A 103 -3.57 -23.57 -11.09
C THR A 103 -3.41 -24.71 -10.09
N SER A 104 -3.06 -24.39 -8.84
CA SER A 104 -2.89 -25.36 -7.76
C SER A 104 -4.19 -26.13 -7.49
N MET A 105 -5.31 -25.41 -7.38
CA MET A 105 -6.63 -26.00 -7.13
C MET A 105 -7.16 -26.82 -8.32
N TRP A 106 -6.89 -26.39 -9.56
CA TRP A 106 -7.16 -27.20 -10.75
C TRP A 106 -6.38 -28.52 -10.73
N THR A 107 -5.09 -28.47 -10.44
CA THR A 107 -4.24 -29.67 -10.39
C THR A 107 -4.74 -30.64 -9.31
N LEU A 108 -5.05 -30.14 -8.12
CA LEU A 108 -5.63 -30.96 -7.03
C LEU A 108 -6.98 -31.57 -7.44
N GLY A 109 -7.83 -30.79 -8.11
CA GLY A 109 -9.14 -31.23 -8.61
C GLY A 109 -9.03 -32.32 -9.66
N ILE A 110 -8.04 -32.24 -10.55
CA ILE A 110 -7.76 -33.29 -11.53
C ILE A 110 -7.30 -34.56 -10.80
N PHE A 111 -6.38 -34.50 -9.84
CA PHE A 111 -5.93 -35.72 -9.16
C PHE A 111 -7.03 -36.40 -8.35
N LEU A 112 -7.79 -35.63 -7.57
CA LEU A 112 -8.93 -36.15 -6.81
C LEU A 112 -10.05 -36.64 -7.74
N GLY A 113 -10.34 -35.92 -8.81
CA GLY A 113 -11.33 -36.32 -9.81
C GLY A 113 -10.95 -37.65 -10.47
N GLY A 114 -9.69 -37.81 -10.85
CA GLY A 114 -9.20 -39.04 -11.48
C GLY A 114 -9.21 -40.23 -10.53
N PHE A 115 -8.87 -39.99 -9.26
CA PHE A 115 -9.01 -40.97 -8.20
C PHE A 115 -10.48 -41.42 -8.05
N ILE A 116 -11.42 -40.47 -7.98
CA ILE A 116 -12.86 -40.77 -7.89
C ILE A 116 -13.37 -41.48 -9.15
N TYR A 117 -12.91 -41.09 -10.33
CA TYR A 117 -13.22 -41.77 -11.59
C TYR A 117 -12.76 -43.23 -11.55
N CYS A 118 -11.53 -43.49 -11.09
CA CYS A 118 -11.00 -44.84 -11.00
C CYS A 118 -11.79 -45.69 -9.99
N LEU A 119 -12.08 -45.15 -8.80
CA LEU A 119 -12.87 -45.85 -7.79
C LEU A 119 -14.30 -46.12 -8.23
N ALA A 120 -14.98 -45.13 -8.83
CA ALA A 120 -16.33 -45.31 -9.35
C ALA A 120 -16.37 -46.39 -10.43
N SER A 121 -15.43 -46.33 -11.39
CA SER A 121 -15.32 -47.34 -12.46
C SER A 121 -15.06 -48.74 -11.89
N LEU A 122 -14.16 -48.87 -10.91
CA LEU A 122 -13.89 -50.15 -10.22
C LEU A 122 -15.11 -50.68 -9.46
N PHE A 123 -15.81 -49.82 -8.74
CA PHE A 123 -16.95 -50.21 -7.91
C PHE A 123 -18.08 -50.84 -8.72
N PHE A 124 -18.31 -50.35 -9.94
CA PHE A 124 -19.38 -50.83 -10.82
C PHE A 124 -19.00 -52.00 -11.72
N MET A 125 -17.71 -52.34 -11.82
CA MET A 125 -17.20 -53.41 -12.70
C MET A 125 -17.38 -54.80 -12.06
N ARG A 126 -18.41 -55.55 -12.46
CA ARG A 126 -18.78 -56.86 -11.86
C ARG A 126 -18.02 -58.04 -12.49
N SER A 127 -17.72 -59.08 -11.71
CA SER A 127 -16.99 -60.27 -12.20
C SER A 127 -17.80 -61.17 -13.15
N SER A 128 -19.09 -60.90 -13.36
CA SER A 128 -19.93 -61.65 -14.31
C SER A 128 -19.79 -61.17 -15.76
N GLU A 129 -18.87 -60.25 -16.03
CA GLU A 129 -18.74 -59.51 -17.30
C GLU A 129 -17.38 -59.75 -17.99
N ASP A 130 -16.61 -60.77 -17.59
CA ASP A 130 -15.23 -60.99 -18.04
C ASP A 130 -15.07 -61.25 -19.56
N GLU A 131 -16.17 -61.51 -20.30
CA GLU A 131 -16.17 -61.63 -21.76
C GLU A 131 -16.31 -60.28 -22.51
N TYR A 132 -16.59 -59.18 -21.80
CA TYR A 132 -16.76 -57.86 -22.41
C TYR A 132 -15.44 -57.07 -22.50
N LEU A 133 -15.31 -56.28 -23.57
CA LEU A 133 -14.27 -55.27 -23.67
C LEU A 133 -14.83 -53.92 -23.20
N VAL A 134 -14.04 -53.20 -22.40
CA VAL A 134 -14.42 -51.95 -21.72
C VAL A 134 -13.49 -50.79 -22.13
N ILE A 135 -14.02 -49.57 -22.17
CA ILE A 135 -13.27 -48.34 -22.50
C ILE A 135 -12.73 -47.63 -21.25
N SER A 136 -13.25 -47.97 -20.06
CA SER A 136 -12.87 -47.30 -18.79
C SER A 136 -11.37 -47.22 -18.53
N ALA A 137 -10.60 -48.25 -18.90
CA ALA A 137 -9.14 -48.25 -18.79
C ALA A 137 -8.46 -47.23 -19.70
N THR A 138 -8.93 -47.09 -20.95
CA THR A 138 -8.36 -46.13 -21.91
C THR A 138 -8.63 -44.70 -21.48
N ILE A 139 -9.83 -44.40 -20.98
CA ILE A 139 -10.13 -43.08 -20.40
C ILE A 139 -9.28 -42.83 -19.17
N ALA A 140 -9.05 -43.84 -18.31
CA ALA A 140 -8.14 -43.72 -17.16
C ALA A 140 -6.71 -43.38 -17.60
N LEU A 141 -6.21 -43.99 -18.68
CA LEU A 141 -4.88 -43.69 -19.23
C LEU A 141 -4.80 -42.27 -19.78
N VAL A 142 -5.82 -41.80 -20.51
CA VAL A 142 -5.91 -40.39 -20.96
C VAL A 142 -5.89 -39.46 -19.75
N TYR A 143 -6.64 -39.81 -18.71
CA TYR A 143 -6.65 -39.08 -17.44
C TYR A 143 -5.25 -39.03 -16.81
N ALA A 144 -4.53 -40.15 -16.79
CA ALA A 144 -3.18 -40.23 -16.26
C ALA A 144 -2.18 -39.34 -17.04
N PHE A 145 -2.27 -39.30 -18.37
CA PHE A 145 -1.46 -38.38 -19.16
C PHE A 145 -1.77 -36.91 -18.85
N GLY A 146 -3.05 -36.57 -18.71
CA GLY A 146 -3.48 -35.24 -18.27
C GLY A 146 -2.92 -34.90 -16.88
N ALA A 147 -2.96 -35.86 -15.96
CA ALA A 147 -2.44 -35.73 -14.61
C ALA A 147 -0.93 -35.46 -14.59
N VAL A 148 -0.14 -36.16 -15.42
CA VAL A 148 1.31 -35.90 -15.54
C VAL A 148 1.58 -34.48 -16.02
N PHE A 149 0.87 -34.01 -17.06
CA PHE A 149 1.03 -32.65 -17.56
C PHE A 149 0.68 -31.60 -16.50
N THR A 150 -0.44 -31.78 -15.79
CA THR A 150 -0.85 -30.87 -14.72
C THR A 150 0.08 -30.91 -13.52
N PHE A 151 0.68 -32.07 -13.23
CA PHE A 151 1.71 -32.21 -12.20
C PHE A 151 2.96 -31.42 -12.56
N THR A 152 3.47 -31.55 -13.79
CA THR A 152 4.63 -30.77 -14.26
C THR A 152 4.33 -29.26 -14.18
N ARG A 153 3.15 -28.83 -14.62
CA ARG A 153 2.72 -27.43 -14.49
C ARG A 153 2.68 -26.98 -13.02
N PHE A 154 2.14 -27.82 -12.13
CA PHE A 154 2.10 -27.52 -10.71
C PHE A 154 3.49 -27.35 -10.10
N VAL A 155 4.45 -28.21 -10.45
CA VAL A 155 5.84 -28.08 -10.00
C VAL A 155 6.43 -26.75 -10.49
N TYR A 156 6.28 -26.43 -11.77
CA TYR A 156 6.76 -25.17 -12.35
C TYR A 156 6.16 -23.96 -11.60
N THR A 157 4.83 -23.93 -11.47
CA THR A 157 4.13 -22.86 -10.77
C THR A 157 4.59 -22.76 -9.31
N SER A 158 4.72 -23.89 -8.60
CA SER A 158 5.21 -23.91 -7.21
C SER A 158 6.61 -23.33 -7.06
N SER A 159 7.52 -23.59 -8.01
CA SER A 159 8.86 -23.01 -8.02
C SER A 159 8.86 -21.49 -8.20
N GLU A 160 7.87 -20.92 -8.90
CA GLU A 160 7.76 -19.46 -9.02
C GLU A 160 7.31 -18.80 -7.73
N PHE A 161 6.46 -19.46 -6.93
CA PHE A 161 6.06 -18.94 -5.62
C PHE A 161 7.23 -18.93 -4.63
N ILE A 162 8.19 -19.84 -4.74
CA ILE A 162 9.34 -19.83 -3.83
C ILE A 162 10.27 -18.63 -4.11
N GLN A 163 10.17 -17.97 -5.28
CA GLN A 163 11.03 -16.85 -5.65
C GLN A 163 10.57 -15.54 -4.99
N LEU A 164 11.36 -15.06 -4.03
CA LEU A 164 11.10 -13.83 -3.27
C LEU A 164 10.97 -12.59 -4.16
N GLU A 165 11.82 -12.46 -5.18
CA GLU A 165 11.76 -11.32 -6.11
C GLU A 165 10.41 -11.23 -6.82
N LYS A 166 9.85 -12.37 -7.25
CA LYS A 166 8.51 -12.43 -7.88
C LYS A 166 7.41 -12.08 -6.90
N LEU A 167 7.56 -12.44 -5.62
CA LEU A 167 6.62 -12.04 -4.58
C LEU A 167 6.63 -10.52 -4.37
N ILE A 168 7.81 -9.92 -4.20
CA ILE A 168 7.96 -8.47 -4.01
C ILE A 168 7.36 -7.73 -5.20
N HIS A 169 7.69 -8.17 -6.43
CA HIS A 169 7.15 -7.56 -7.63
C HIS A 169 5.61 -7.68 -7.72
N ARG A 170 5.04 -8.83 -7.35
CA ARG A 170 3.58 -9.00 -7.31
C ARG A 170 2.92 -8.10 -6.26
N LEU A 171 3.46 -8.04 -5.05
CA LEU A 171 2.95 -7.15 -4.00
C LEU A 171 3.03 -5.69 -4.43
N TYR A 172 4.10 -5.32 -5.13
CA TYR A 172 4.22 -3.99 -5.73
C TYR A 172 3.15 -3.75 -6.80
N GLN A 173 2.92 -4.67 -7.73
CA GLN A 173 1.88 -4.54 -8.76
C GLN A 173 0.47 -4.41 -8.15
N GLU A 174 0.15 -5.26 -7.17
CA GLU A 174 -1.11 -5.19 -6.42
C GLU A 174 -1.26 -3.82 -5.73
N ALA A 175 -0.21 -3.35 -5.04
CA ALA A 175 -0.22 -2.04 -4.40
C ALA A 175 -0.31 -0.88 -5.42
N GLN A 176 0.36 -1.04 -6.56
CA GLN A 176 0.35 -0.04 -7.63
C GLN A 176 -1.06 0.19 -8.17
N GLU A 177 -1.81 -0.89 -8.42
CA GLU A 177 -3.21 -0.80 -8.84
C GLU A 177 -4.09 -0.08 -7.81
N VAL A 178 -3.87 -0.35 -6.52
CA VAL A 178 -4.61 0.32 -5.42
C VAL A 178 -4.29 1.80 -5.38
N TYR A 179 -3.01 2.18 -5.53
CA TYR A 179 -2.59 3.58 -5.58
C TYR A 179 -3.16 4.29 -6.81
N ASP A 180 -3.11 3.66 -7.99
CA ASP A 180 -3.66 4.23 -9.23
C ASP A 180 -5.16 4.48 -9.11
N ASN A 181 -5.91 3.51 -8.58
CA ASN A 181 -7.34 3.66 -8.35
C ASN A 181 -7.65 4.72 -7.28
N TYR A 182 -6.83 4.82 -6.24
CA TYR A 182 -6.98 5.83 -5.19
C TYR A 182 -6.74 7.24 -5.72
N ILE A 183 -5.64 7.48 -6.43
CA ILE A 183 -5.30 8.78 -7.02
C ILE A 183 -6.38 9.19 -8.00
N LYS A 184 -6.74 8.31 -8.93
CA LYS A 184 -7.78 8.55 -9.93
C LYS A 184 -9.14 8.90 -9.32
N ARG A 185 -9.44 8.40 -8.12
CA ARG A 185 -10.70 8.72 -7.43
C ARG A 185 -10.79 10.17 -6.97
N PHE A 186 -9.65 10.83 -6.76
CA PHE A 186 -9.60 12.19 -6.19
C PHE A 186 -8.95 13.22 -7.12
N GLU A 187 -8.38 12.80 -8.26
CA GLU A 187 -7.62 13.69 -9.16
C GLU A 187 -8.45 14.83 -9.77
N ASP A 188 -9.75 14.59 -9.99
CA ASP A 188 -10.66 15.55 -10.60
C ASP A 188 -11.29 16.54 -9.60
N PHE A 189 -11.03 16.38 -8.30
CA PHE A 189 -11.64 17.20 -7.25
C PHE A 189 -10.68 18.27 -6.72
N PRO A 190 -11.17 19.48 -6.40
CA PRO A 190 -10.34 20.52 -5.81
C PRO A 190 -9.77 20.07 -4.46
N SER A 191 -8.52 20.44 -4.20
CA SER A 191 -7.82 20.09 -2.97
C SER A 191 -7.23 21.31 -2.28
N ILE A 192 -7.15 21.25 -0.95
CA ILE A 192 -6.65 22.32 -0.08
C ILE A 192 -5.69 21.77 0.96
N LYS A 193 -4.70 22.57 1.35
CA LYS A 193 -3.68 22.19 2.34
C LYS A 193 -4.19 22.21 3.78
N HIS A 194 -5.05 23.16 4.10
CA HIS A 194 -5.61 23.37 5.42
C HIS A 194 -7.11 23.57 5.31
N LEU A 195 -7.88 23.02 6.25
CA LEU A 195 -9.31 23.32 6.32
C LEU A 195 -9.51 24.83 6.48
N PRO A 196 -10.48 25.44 5.77
CA PRO A 196 -10.76 26.85 5.92
C PRO A 196 -11.24 27.14 7.34
N GLU A 197 -10.95 28.35 7.84
CA GLU A 197 -11.59 28.83 9.06
C GLU A 197 -13.07 29.07 8.78
N MET A 198 -13.90 28.14 9.24
CA MET A 198 -15.34 28.17 9.06
C MET A 198 -16.02 28.61 10.36
N SER A 199 -16.74 29.73 10.32
CA SER A 199 -17.58 30.18 11.44
C SER A 199 -19.02 29.71 11.23
N TYR A 200 -19.42 28.70 11.98
CA TYR A 200 -20.79 28.18 11.98
C TYR A 200 -21.41 28.29 13.37
N MET A 201 -22.73 28.50 13.42
CA MET A 201 -23.45 28.61 14.69
C MET A 201 -23.51 27.30 15.47
N TYR A 202 -23.51 26.15 14.77
CA TYR A 202 -23.59 24.82 15.36
C TYR A 202 -22.55 23.88 14.77
N THR A 203 -21.97 23.05 15.63
CA THR A 203 -21.11 21.91 15.27
C THR A 203 -21.68 20.67 15.93
N PHE A 204 -21.91 19.63 15.14
CA PHE A 204 -22.42 18.35 15.62
C PHE A 204 -21.46 17.22 15.27
N ASP A 205 -21.10 16.42 16.27
CA ASP A 205 -20.26 15.23 16.06
C ASP A 205 -21.13 14.03 15.66
N ILE A 206 -20.74 13.34 14.59
CA ILE A 206 -21.32 12.08 14.18
C ILE A 206 -20.47 10.95 14.72
N GLN A 207 -21.09 10.07 15.51
CA GLN A 207 -20.43 8.93 16.12
C GLN A 207 -20.56 7.66 15.26
N ALA A 208 -19.55 6.80 15.31
CA ALA A 208 -19.61 5.47 14.70
C ALA A 208 -20.57 4.55 15.45
N ILE A 209 -21.40 3.80 14.72
CA ILE A 209 -22.39 2.86 15.33
C ILE A 209 -21.74 1.55 15.79
N LYS A 210 -20.53 1.20 15.31
CA LYS A 210 -19.86 -0.05 15.67
C LYS A 210 -18.34 0.04 15.54
N SER A 211 -17.65 -0.80 16.33
CA SER A 211 -16.20 -0.93 16.26
C SER A 211 -15.77 -1.85 15.11
N ALA A 212 -15.06 -1.31 14.11
CA ALA A 212 -14.63 -2.03 12.91
C ALA A 212 -13.63 -1.21 12.08
N TYR A 213 -13.05 -1.82 11.05
CA TYR A 213 -12.30 -1.08 10.02
C TYR A 213 -13.24 -0.43 9.01
N VAL A 214 -12.94 0.81 8.62
CA VAL A 214 -13.65 1.53 7.55
C VAL A 214 -13.17 0.98 6.21
N GLU A 215 -14.05 0.32 5.47
CA GLU A 215 -13.73 -0.29 4.17
C GLU A 215 -14.03 0.66 2.99
N HIS A 216 -15.11 1.43 3.09
CA HIS A 216 -15.55 2.32 2.02
C HIS A 216 -16.32 3.51 2.60
N ILE A 217 -16.18 4.67 1.94
CA ILE A 217 -16.91 5.90 2.21
C ILE A 217 -17.65 6.29 0.92
N ASP A 218 -18.97 6.36 1.00
CA ASP A 218 -19.83 6.86 -0.08
C ASP A 218 -19.94 8.39 0.02
N PHE A 219 -19.15 9.08 -0.80
CA PHE A 219 -19.10 10.55 -0.82
C PHE A 219 -20.36 11.17 -1.47
N ASP A 220 -21.07 10.44 -2.33
CA ASP A 220 -22.27 10.95 -2.99
C ASP A 220 -23.40 11.12 -1.97
N THR A 221 -23.62 10.11 -1.12
CA THR A 221 -24.56 10.21 0.00
C THR A 221 -24.18 11.36 0.97
N LEU A 222 -22.89 11.62 1.19
CA LEU A 222 -22.45 12.71 2.06
C LEU A 222 -22.66 14.08 1.44
N LYS A 223 -22.44 14.25 0.13
CA LYS A 223 -22.77 15.48 -0.62
C LYS A 223 -24.27 15.79 -0.50
N GLU A 224 -25.13 14.80 -0.75
CA GLU A 224 -26.58 14.97 -0.61
C GLU A 224 -26.98 15.48 0.78
N ILE A 225 -26.36 14.96 1.85
CA ILE A 225 -26.60 15.41 3.23
C ILE A 225 -26.10 16.84 3.44
N ALA A 226 -24.93 17.18 2.92
CA ALA A 226 -24.34 18.52 3.01
C ALA A 226 -25.26 19.58 2.36
N ASP A 227 -25.83 19.27 1.20
CA ASP A 227 -26.77 20.16 0.50
C ASP A 227 -28.12 20.28 1.19
N GLU A 228 -28.72 19.15 1.57
CA GLU A 228 -30.03 19.13 2.23
C GLU A 228 -30.05 19.92 3.54
N LYS A 229 -28.91 19.94 4.25
CA LYS A 229 -28.77 20.55 5.58
C LYS A 229 -28.03 21.88 5.58
N GLU A 230 -27.69 22.39 4.40
CA GLU A 230 -26.88 23.60 4.23
C GLU A 230 -25.65 23.58 5.16
N ALA A 231 -24.92 22.46 5.13
CA ALA A 231 -23.92 22.12 6.12
C ALA A 231 -22.60 21.68 5.48
N ASN A 232 -21.50 21.97 6.17
CA ASN A 232 -20.18 21.45 5.82
C ASN A 232 -19.90 20.19 6.63
N ILE A 233 -19.48 19.12 5.95
CA ILE A 233 -19.14 17.85 6.59
C ILE A 233 -17.62 17.67 6.56
N ILE A 234 -17.00 17.53 7.72
CA ILE A 234 -15.57 17.25 7.85
C ILE A 234 -15.41 15.78 8.24
N ILE A 235 -14.76 15.00 7.38
CA ILE A 235 -14.50 13.59 7.62
C ILE A 235 -13.14 13.43 8.30
N ASN A 236 -13.14 12.95 9.54
CA ASN A 236 -11.94 12.81 10.37
C ASN A 236 -11.24 11.45 10.19
N ILE A 237 -11.93 10.48 9.59
CA ILE A 237 -11.46 9.12 9.33
C ILE A 237 -10.99 8.92 7.88
N ARG A 238 -10.11 7.96 7.64
CA ARG A 238 -9.73 7.49 6.29
C ARG A 238 -10.15 6.04 6.08
N VAL A 239 -10.29 5.63 4.82
CA VAL A 239 -10.39 4.21 4.47
C VAL A 239 -9.20 3.45 5.10
N GLY A 240 -9.48 2.30 5.72
CA GLY A 240 -8.46 1.49 6.41
C GLY A 240 -8.30 1.77 7.90
N TYR A 241 -8.90 2.84 8.43
CA TYR A 241 -8.83 3.17 9.85
C TYR A 241 -9.73 2.24 10.68
N PHE A 242 -9.28 1.90 11.88
CA PHE A 242 -10.10 1.20 12.87
C PHE A 242 -10.82 2.25 13.72
N VAL A 243 -12.15 2.20 13.75
CA VAL A 243 -12.96 3.07 14.61
C VAL A 243 -13.61 2.24 15.73
N THR A 244 -13.90 2.87 16.86
CA THR A 244 -14.69 2.29 17.94
C THR A 244 -16.14 2.77 17.91
N ALA A 245 -17.07 1.94 18.38
CA ALA A 245 -18.42 2.41 18.65
C ALA A 245 -18.38 3.66 19.54
N ASP A 246 -19.22 4.64 19.23
CA ASP A 246 -19.34 5.93 19.90
C ASP A 246 -18.16 6.91 19.68
N GLU A 247 -17.18 6.55 18.83
CA GLU A 247 -16.09 7.45 18.43
C GLU A 247 -16.60 8.52 17.43
N PRO A 248 -16.28 9.81 17.61
CA PRO A 248 -16.61 10.84 16.64
C PRO A 248 -15.79 10.64 15.35
N ILE A 249 -16.48 10.40 14.24
CA ILE A 249 -15.87 10.10 12.94
C ILE A 249 -16.02 11.21 11.90
N MET A 250 -17.02 12.08 12.08
CA MET A 250 -17.26 13.24 11.24
C MET A 250 -17.81 14.40 12.07
N GLU A 251 -17.57 15.62 11.62
CA GLU A 251 -18.17 16.84 12.15
C GLU A 251 -19.11 17.44 11.11
N ILE A 252 -20.31 17.84 11.52
CA ILE A 252 -21.24 18.63 10.71
C ILE A 252 -21.28 20.04 11.25
N LYS A 253 -20.87 21.01 10.42
CA LYS A 253 -20.88 22.44 10.75
C LYS A 253 -21.97 23.14 9.94
N THR A 254 -22.90 23.80 10.62
CA THR A 254 -24.06 24.44 9.99
C THR A 254 -24.56 25.63 10.80
N ASN A 255 -25.30 26.52 10.14
CA ASN A 255 -26.02 27.61 10.79
C ASN A 255 -27.43 27.19 11.23
N GLN A 256 -27.88 26.00 10.83
CA GLN A 256 -29.18 25.44 11.22
C GLN A 256 -29.04 24.64 12.54
N ASN A 257 -30.00 24.78 13.44
CA ASN A 257 -30.07 23.87 14.58
C ASN A 257 -30.67 22.53 14.11
N LEU A 258 -29.84 21.49 14.10
CA LEU A 258 -30.20 20.13 13.66
C LEU A 258 -30.41 19.15 14.83
N GLU A 259 -30.43 19.61 16.09
CA GLU A 259 -30.52 18.75 17.30
C GLU A 259 -31.62 17.68 17.21
N ASP A 260 -32.81 18.05 16.73
CA ASP A 260 -33.96 17.14 16.61
C ASP A 260 -33.82 16.11 15.47
N GLU A 261 -32.93 16.36 14.49
CA GLU A 261 -32.72 15.53 13.30
C GLU A 261 -31.42 14.71 13.38
N MET A 262 -30.57 14.96 14.38
CA MET A 262 -29.25 14.35 14.50
C MET A 262 -29.26 12.82 14.54
N GLU A 263 -30.30 12.20 15.11
CA GLU A 263 -30.41 10.73 15.12
C GLU A 263 -30.61 10.17 13.70
N ASP A 264 -31.43 10.81 12.86
CA ASP A 264 -31.62 10.40 11.47
C ASP A 264 -30.36 10.65 10.62
N ILE A 265 -29.74 11.83 10.79
CA ILE A 265 -28.51 12.20 10.10
C ILE A 265 -27.38 11.22 10.46
N THR A 266 -27.20 10.90 11.74
CA THR A 266 -26.20 9.92 12.22
C THR A 266 -26.42 8.55 11.58
N ASN A 267 -27.67 8.11 11.47
CA ASN A 267 -28.01 6.85 10.82
C ASN A 267 -27.74 6.87 9.31
N ARG A 268 -28.00 8.00 8.62
CA ARG A 268 -27.71 8.17 7.19
C ARG A 268 -26.21 8.19 6.92
N VAL A 269 -25.45 8.96 7.69
CA VAL A 269 -23.98 9.00 7.60
C VAL A 269 -23.37 7.63 7.87
N ASN A 270 -23.81 6.91 8.91
CA ASN A 270 -23.27 5.57 9.15
C ASN A 270 -23.66 4.54 8.07
N ARG A 271 -24.74 4.78 7.29
CA ARG A 271 -25.08 3.96 6.11
C ARG A 271 -24.22 4.29 4.89
N SER A 272 -23.65 5.49 4.80
CA SER A 272 -22.66 5.82 3.76
C SER A 272 -21.29 5.18 4.02
N LEU A 273 -21.08 4.63 5.23
CA LEU A 273 -19.88 3.91 5.61
C LEU A 273 -20.07 2.39 5.50
N SER A 274 -19.09 1.74 4.88
CA SER A 274 -18.94 0.28 4.97
C SER A 274 -17.88 -0.07 5.99
N PHE A 275 -18.18 -1.08 6.81
CA PHE A 275 -17.33 -1.52 7.88
C PHE A 275 -17.05 -3.02 7.77
N GLU A 276 -15.81 -3.42 8.02
CA GLU A 276 -15.35 -4.79 7.95
C GLU A 276 -14.52 -5.18 9.19
N SER A 277 -14.46 -6.47 9.51
CA SER A 277 -13.65 -6.95 10.65
C SER A 277 -12.15 -6.96 10.36
N GLU A 278 -11.76 -6.92 9.08
CA GLU A 278 -10.38 -6.99 8.61
C GLU A 278 -10.09 -5.89 7.60
N LYS A 279 -8.81 -5.51 7.48
CA LYS A 279 -8.38 -4.52 6.49
C LYS A 279 -8.44 -5.11 5.08
N SER A 280 -8.91 -4.31 4.12
CA SER A 280 -8.96 -4.70 2.71
C SER A 280 -7.82 -4.06 1.93
N ALA A 281 -6.99 -4.86 1.28
CA ALA A 281 -5.91 -4.35 0.43
C ALA A 281 -6.43 -3.73 -0.87
N MET A 282 -7.68 -3.97 -1.26
CA MET A 282 -8.22 -3.49 -2.53
C MET A 282 -8.43 -1.97 -2.58
N TYR A 283 -8.65 -1.33 -1.44
CA TYR A 283 -9.06 0.07 -1.36
C TYR A 283 -8.22 0.91 -0.39
N ASP A 284 -7.27 0.29 0.32
CA ASP A 284 -6.45 0.94 1.35
C ASP A 284 -4.97 0.99 0.90
N PRO A 285 -4.49 2.15 0.39
CA PRO A 285 -3.08 2.37 0.07
C PRO A 285 -2.13 2.15 1.25
N ASP A 286 -2.57 2.46 2.49
CA ASP A 286 -1.75 2.30 3.70
C ASP A 286 -1.55 0.81 3.99
N TYR A 287 -2.59 0.00 3.83
CA TYR A 287 -2.49 -1.44 4.01
C TYR A 287 -1.70 -2.12 2.90
N ALA A 288 -1.88 -1.71 1.64
CA ALA A 288 -1.08 -2.21 0.52
C ALA A 288 0.43 -1.92 0.74
N ARG A 289 0.77 -0.71 1.19
CA ARG A 289 2.13 -0.34 1.62
C ARG A 289 2.62 -1.17 2.78
N THR A 290 1.78 -1.38 3.80
CA THR A 290 2.15 -2.17 5.00
C THR A 290 2.59 -3.58 4.63
N LYS A 291 1.95 -4.22 3.63
CA LYS A 291 2.37 -5.56 3.16
C LYS A 291 3.83 -5.58 2.66
N LEU A 292 4.26 -4.54 1.93
CA LEU A 292 5.66 -4.39 1.51
C LEU A 292 6.58 -4.11 2.71
N THR A 293 6.19 -3.17 3.59
CA THR A 293 6.97 -2.84 4.79
C THR A 293 7.21 -4.06 5.68
N GLU A 294 6.23 -4.95 5.85
CA GLU A 294 6.39 -6.18 6.62
C GLU A 294 7.45 -7.12 6.02
N VAL A 295 7.50 -7.26 4.70
CA VAL A 295 8.52 -8.07 4.00
C VAL A 295 9.91 -7.49 4.25
N ALA A 296 10.06 -6.17 4.12
CA ALA A 296 11.33 -5.49 4.37
C ALA A 296 11.77 -5.63 5.83
N LEU A 297 10.86 -5.40 6.80
CA LEU A 297 11.15 -5.54 8.23
C LEU A 297 11.53 -6.96 8.61
N ARG A 298 10.90 -7.96 8.00
CA ARG A 298 11.25 -9.37 8.20
C ARG A 298 12.67 -9.65 7.70
N ALA A 299 13.03 -9.11 6.53
CA ALA A 299 14.34 -9.27 5.94
C ALA A 299 15.45 -8.66 6.80
N VAL A 300 15.27 -7.44 7.33
CA VAL A 300 16.25 -6.78 8.22
C VAL A 300 16.14 -7.21 9.68
N SER A 301 15.25 -8.16 10.01
CA SER A 301 15.15 -8.66 11.38
C SER A 301 16.43 -9.40 11.79
N PRO A 302 16.82 -9.37 13.08
CA PRO A 302 18.05 -10.03 13.54
C PRO A 302 18.14 -11.53 13.25
N GLY A 303 17.00 -12.20 12.98
CA GLY A 303 16.96 -13.62 12.67
C GLY A 303 17.19 -13.96 11.20
N ILE A 304 16.96 -13.02 10.28
CA ILE A 304 17.13 -13.22 8.83
C ILE A 304 18.38 -12.48 8.34
N ASN A 305 18.49 -11.20 8.67
CA ASN A 305 19.64 -10.33 8.34
C ASN A 305 19.96 -10.29 6.84
N ASP A 306 18.95 -10.05 6.00
CA ASP A 306 19.06 -9.88 4.55
C ASP A 306 18.70 -8.43 4.13
N PRO A 307 19.66 -7.49 4.23
CA PRO A 307 19.42 -6.08 3.89
C PRO A 307 19.14 -5.87 2.40
N ASN A 308 19.67 -6.71 1.49
CA ASN A 308 19.45 -6.55 0.05
C ASN A 308 17.99 -6.74 -0.33
N THR A 309 17.29 -7.70 0.31
CA THR A 309 15.85 -7.85 0.14
C THR A 309 15.10 -6.60 0.59
N ALA A 310 15.45 -6.00 1.73
CA ALA A 310 14.80 -4.78 2.18
C ALA A 310 15.10 -3.57 1.26
N ILE A 311 16.32 -3.46 0.75
CA ILE A 311 16.70 -2.45 -0.26
C ILE A 311 15.85 -2.62 -1.52
N HIS A 312 15.66 -3.86 -2.00
CA HIS A 312 14.81 -4.13 -3.15
C HIS A 312 13.35 -3.71 -2.92
N VAL A 313 12.81 -3.96 -1.72
CA VAL A 313 11.47 -3.48 -1.34
C VAL A 313 11.43 -1.95 -1.26
N LEU A 314 12.46 -1.29 -0.73
CA LEU A 314 12.54 0.17 -0.64
C LEU A 314 12.45 0.83 -2.02
N HIS A 315 13.07 0.25 -3.05
CA HIS A 315 12.96 0.75 -4.43
C HIS A 315 11.51 0.73 -4.93
N TYR A 316 10.77 -0.35 -4.73
CA TYR A 316 9.36 -0.41 -5.13
C TYR A 316 8.48 0.50 -4.27
N LYS A 317 8.76 0.56 -2.97
CA LYS A 317 8.03 1.43 -2.05
C LYS A 317 8.19 2.90 -2.43
N SER A 318 9.40 3.34 -2.77
CA SER A 318 9.62 4.73 -3.18
C SER A 318 8.87 5.11 -4.45
N LEU A 319 8.66 4.16 -5.38
CA LEU A 319 7.83 4.38 -6.57
C LEU A 319 6.35 4.59 -6.24
N LEU A 320 5.83 3.91 -5.21
CA LEU A 320 4.45 4.10 -4.75
C LEU A 320 4.29 5.46 -4.07
N GLU A 321 5.21 5.80 -3.16
CA GLU A 321 5.18 7.05 -2.39
C GLU A 321 5.46 8.27 -3.27
N LYS A 322 6.26 8.10 -4.33
CA LYS A 322 6.47 9.12 -5.37
C LYS A 322 5.13 9.57 -5.98
N ARG A 323 4.14 8.68 -6.08
CA ARG A 323 2.82 9.02 -6.63
C ARG A 323 1.99 9.85 -5.65
N LEU A 324 1.95 9.44 -4.38
CA LEU A 324 1.27 10.21 -3.33
C LEU A 324 1.93 11.59 -3.11
N ALA A 325 3.25 11.65 -3.22
CA ALA A 325 3.99 12.90 -3.13
C ALA A 325 3.59 13.90 -4.22
N GLY A 326 3.17 13.42 -5.39
CA GLY A 326 2.71 14.26 -6.50
C GLY A 326 1.28 14.78 -6.36
N MET A 327 0.52 14.30 -5.37
CA MET A 327 -0.84 14.78 -5.13
C MET A 327 -0.83 16.12 -4.37
N PRO A 328 -1.62 17.12 -4.82
CA PRO A 328 -1.71 18.43 -4.17
C PRO A 328 -2.52 18.40 -2.88
N GLY A 329 -2.31 19.36 -1.98
CA GLY A 329 -3.14 19.52 -0.79
C GLY A 329 -3.18 18.31 0.17
N LYS A 330 -4.01 18.47 1.20
CA LYS A 330 -4.24 17.47 2.27
C LYS A 330 -5.69 17.00 2.33
N TYR A 331 -6.61 17.90 2.03
CA TYR A 331 -8.04 17.66 2.00
C TYR A 331 -8.54 17.80 0.57
N VAL A 332 -9.40 16.88 0.16
CA VAL A 332 -10.19 16.99 -1.07
C VAL A 332 -11.58 17.52 -0.70
N ILE A 333 -12.16 18.31 -1.58
CA ILE A 333 -13.45 18.96 -1.38
C ILE A 333 -14.44 18.37 -2.38
N PHE A 334 -15.58 17.89 -1.88
CA PHE A 334 -16.71 17.50 -2.71
C PHE A 334 -17.79 18.56 -2.62
N VAL A 335 -18.20 19.06 -3.78
CA VAL A 335 -19.28 20.04 -3.98
C VAL A 335 -20.30 19.41 -4.94
N ASN A 336 -21.54 19.87 -4.93
CA ASN A 336 -22.55 19.42 -5.90
C ASN A 336 -22.40 20.14 -7.26
N GLU A 337 -22.62 19.38 -8.35
CA GLU A 337 -22.31 19.75 -9.75
C GLU A 337 -22.99 21.05 -10.25
N GLU A 338 -24.04 21.55 -9.60
CA GLU A 338 -24.68 22.83 -9.96
C GLU A 338 -23.83 24.06 -9.62
N GLU A 339 -22.80 23.92 -8.77
CA GLU A 339 -21.85 25.01 -8.40
C GLU A 339 -20.44 24.85 -8.99
N GLU A 340 -20.09 23.72 -9.61
CA GLU A 340 -18.76 23.52 -10.22
C GLU A 340 -18.49 24.51 -11.36
N SER A 341 -19.52 24.86 -12.15
CA SER A 341 -19.39 25.85 -13.24
C SER A 341 -19.13 27.27 -12.74
N ASP A 342 -19.61 27.60 -11.56
CA ASP A 342 -19.44 28.93 -10.97
C ASP A 342 -18.08 29.03 -10.23
N LYS A 343 -17.55 27.92 -9.71
CA LYS A 343 -16.27 27.86 -8.99
C LYS A 343 -15.03 27.79 -9.88
N GLU A 344 -15.10 27.12 -11.05
CA GLU A 344 -14.01 27.21 -12.05
C GLU A 344 -13.76 28.67 -12.48
N THR A 345 -14.84 29.44 -12.65
CA THR A 345 -14.77 30.85 -13.05
C THR A 345 -14.16 31.74 -11.95
N ILE A 346 -14.36 31.41 -10.67
CA ILE A 346 -13.84 32.17 -9.52
C ILE A 346 -12.37 31.84 -9.22
N ASN A 347 -11.93 30.58 -9.43
CA ASN A 347 -10.53 30.21 -9.25
C ASN A 347 -9.62 30.90 -10.28
N GLU A 348 -10.07 31.05 -11.54
CA GLU A 348 -9.35 31.85 -12.55
C GLU A 348 -9.25 33.33 -12.12
N GLU A 349 -10.31 33.91 -11.54
CA GLU A 349 -10.30 35.31 -11.05
C GLU A 349 -9.42 35.53 -9.81
N ASN A 350 -9.28 34.52 -8.94
CA ASN A 350 -8.44 34.57 -7.73
C ASN A 350 -6.94 34.36 -8.03
N GLU A 351 -6.60 33.58 -9.05
CA GLU A 351 -5.23 33.49 -9.58
C GLU A 351 -4.81 34.83 -10.21
N ASP A 352 -5.69 35.45 -11.01
CA ASP A 352 -5.46 36.76 -11.62
C ASP A 352 -5.33 37.91 -10.60
N GLN A 353 -6.08 37.88 -9.49
CA GLN A 353 -5.95 38.88 -8.43
C GLN A 353 -4.67 38.73 -7.60
N ASN A 354 -4.19 37.49 -7.39
CA ASN A 354 -2.90 37.26 -6.72
C ASN A 354 -1.70 37.66 -7.60
N GLU A 355 -1.82 37.60 -8.92
CA GLU A 355 -0.81 38.16 -9.84
C GLU A 355 -0.80 39.69 -9.83
N GLN A 356 -1.97 40.35 -9.79
CA GLN A 356 -2.05 41.81 -9.73
C GLN A 356 -1.56 42.40 -8.40
N ASP A 357 -1.78 41.71 -7.27
CA ASP A 357 -1.25 42.13 -5.97
C ASP A 357 0.28 41.93 -5.86
N LYS A 358 0.86 40.96 -6.58
CA LYS A 358 2.33 40.80 -6.71
C LYS A 358 2.96 41.90 -7.57
N GLU A 359 2.30 42.35 -8.64
CA GLU A 359 2.79 43.47 -9.47
C GLU A 359 2.71 44.83 -8.74
N ALA A 360 1.74 45.01 -7.84
CA ALA A 360 1.60 46.24 -7.06
C ALA A 360 2.67 46.41 -5.95
N GLU A 361 3.21 45.31 -5.41
CA GLU A 361 4.30 45.35 -4.44
C GLU A 361 5.68 45.61 -5.08
N ASP A 362 5.89 45.21 -6.34
CA ASP A 362 7.15 45.45 -7.06
C ASP A 362 7.29 46.90 -7.55
N TYR A 363 6.17 47.57 -7.82
CA TYR A 363 6.14 48.98 -8.25
C TYR A 363 6.47 50.01 -7.14
N GLN A 364 6.56 49.61 -5.86
CA GLN A 364 6.94 50.52 -4.77
C GLN A 364 8.44 50.48 -4.40
N LYS A 365 9.27 49.64 -5.05
CA LYS A 365 10.70 49.54 -4.74
C LYS A 365 11.67 50.19 -5.74
N SER A 366 11.20 50.74 -6.85
CA SER A 366 12.09 51.31 -7.88
C SER A 366 11.89 52.82 -8.08
N ASP A 367 12.20 53.66 -7.09
CA ASP A 367 12.39 55.09 -7.39
C ASP A 367 13.41 55.79 -6.48
N THR A 368 14.66 55.33 -6.52
CA THR A 368 15.82 56.20 -6.23
C THR A 368 17.06 55.75 -7.02
N SER A 369 17.34 56.40 -8.15
CA SER A 369 18.61 57.08 -8.43
C SER A 369 18.82 57.33 -9.94
N LYS A 370 19.06 58.59 -10.28
CA LYS A 370 19.59 59.05 -11.58
C LYS A 370 20.97 59.64 -11.34
N SER A 371 21.98 59.25 -12.13
CA SER A 371 22.83 60.18 -12.92
C SER A 371 24.10 59.52 -13.51
N ALA A 372 24.13 59.45 -14.86
CA ALA A 372 25.18 59.91 -15.79
C ALA A 372 26.64 59.35 -15.79
N PRO A 373 27.39 59.45 -16.92
CA PRO A 373 28.06 58.30 -17.56
C PRO A 373 29.58 58.49 -17.86
N ASP A 374 30.29 57.43 -18.30
CA ASP A 374 31.38 57.58 -19.30
C ASP A 374 31.86 56.26 -20.00
N THR A 375 32.02 56.39 -21.33
CA THR A 375 32.98 55.83 -22.32
C THR A 375 33.40 54.34 -22.48
N SER A 376 33.19 53.89 -23.74
CA SER A 376 34.13 53.34 -24.77
C SER A 376 34.49 51.84 -24.89
N GLU A 377 34.13 51.31 -26.09
CA GLU A 377 34.87 50.50 -27.08
C GLU A 377 35.29 49.04 -26.79
N SER A 378 34.72 48.08 -27.54
CA SER A 378 35.34 47.26 -28.65
C SER A 378 35.79 45.89 -28.12
N ASP A 379 35.75 44.72 -28.78
CA ASP A 379 35.39 44.18 -30.11
C ASP A 379 35.20 42.66 -29.87
N ASP A 380 34.31 41.96 -30.59
CA ASP A 380 34.63 40.65 -31.23
C ASP A 380 33.49 40.17 -32.17
N PRO A 381 33.78 39.50 -33.31
CA PRO A 381 32.81 39.20 -34.36
C PRO A 381 32.30 37.74 -34.40
N GLU A 382 31.29 37.58 -35.25
CA GLU A 382 30.47 36.43 -35.63
C GLU A 382 31.20 35.19 -36.21
N GLU A 383 30.55 34.01 -36.13
CA GLU A 383 30.12 33.14 -37.25
C GLU A 383 29.50 31.82 -36.71
N LYS A 384 28.21 31.48 -36.93
CA LYS A 384 27.63 30.66 -38.05
C LYS A 384 28.58 29.55 -38.53
N GLY A 385 28.26 28.26 -38.58
CA GLY A 385 27.01 27.52 -38.70
C GLY A 385 27.22 26.37 -39.71
N LEU A 386 26.42 25.30 -39.58
CA LEU A 386 26.10 24.23 -40.55
C LEU A 386 26.82 22.86 -40.43
N ASN A 387 25.94 21.86 -40.31
CA ASN A 387 26.06 20.40 -40.46
C ASN A 387 26.38 20.01 -41.93
N PRO A 388 26.82 18.77 -42.25
CA PRO A 388 25.85 17.69 -42.56
C PRO A 388 26.28 16.21 -42.32
N GLU A 389 25.25 15.39 -42.07
CA GLU A 389 24.88 14.03 -42.54
C GLU A 389 25.89 12.95 -43.05
N ASP A 390 25.57 11.72 -42.61
CA ASP A 390 25.62 10.36 -43.22
C ASP A 390 26.94 9.60 -43.46
N ALA A 391 27.05 8.39 -42.87
CA ALA A 391 27.36 7.12 -43.55
C ALA A 391 27.35 5.89 -42.60
N ASP A 392 26.85 4.78 -43.13
CA ASP A 392 26.57 3.45 -42.56
C ASP A 392 27.79 2.54 -42.22
N ASP A 393 27.47 1.42 -41.55
CA ASP A 393 27.96 0.01 -41.71
C ASP A 393 28.49 -0.71 -40.45
N ASP A 394 27.67 -1.64 -39.97
CA ASP A 394 27.86 -3.08 -39.66
C ASP A 394 29.12 -3.67 -38.97
N ASP A 395 28.79 -4.46 -37.93
CA ASP A 395 29.22 -5.84 -37.60
C ASP A 395 30.54 -6.23 -36.85
N GLU A 396 30.31 -7.19 -35.93
CA GLU A 396 31.12 -8.32 -35.44
C GLU A 396 32.15 -8.23 -34.27
N GLU A 397 31.74 -8.86 -33.16
CA GLU A 397 32.35 -9.94 -32.33
C GLU A 397 33.80 -9.95 -31.76
N GLU A 398 33.82 -10.41 -30.49
CA GLU A 398 34.75 -11.34 -29.80
C GLU A 398 35.92 -10.91 -28.86
N GLU A 399 35.92 -11.59 -27.68
CA GLU A 399 36.96 -11.94 -26.69
C GLU A 399 37.70 -10.86 -25.86
N ASN A 400 37.73 -10.96 -24.51
CA ASN A 400 38.57 -11.94 -23.76
C ASN A 400 38.48 -11.89 -22.20
N SER A 401 38.48 -13.09 -21.61
CA SER A 401 39.05 -13.62 -20.35
C SER A 401 38.89 -12.98 -18.94
N ARG A 402 38.23 -13.78 -18.08
CA ARG A 402 38.68 -14.42 -16.79
C ARG A 402 39.47 -13.60 -15.75
N TYR A 403 38.96 -13.60 -14.50
CA TYR A 403 39.71 -14.09 -13.32
C TYR A 403 38.81 -14.88 -12.37
N LYS A 404 39.39 -15.96 -11.81
CA LYS A 404 38.83 -16.98 -10.92
C LYS A 404 39.45 -16.75 -9.52
N THR A 405 38.71 -16.95 -8.44
CA THR A 405 39.33 -17.07 -7.09
C THR A 405 38.67 -18.19 -6.29
N GLU A 406 39.52 -18.87 -5.55
CA GLU A 406 39.38 -20.21 -4.97
C GLU A 406 38.61 -20.25 -3.64
N ILE A 407 38.10 -21.44 -3.38
CA ILE A 407 37.49 -21.90 -2.13
C ILE A 407 38.62 -22.24 -1.14
N ILE A 408 38.54 -21.75 0.09
CA ILE A 408 39.29 -22.29 1.24
C ILE A 408 38.28 -22.67 2.34
N SER A 409 38.24 -23.97 2.62
CA SER A 409 37.62 -24.57 3.79
C SER A 409 38.60 -24.60 4.97
N SER A 410 38.15 -24.22 6.17
CA SER A 410 38.80 -24.66 7.42
C SER A 410 37.76 -24.81 8.52
N ASP A 411 37.50 -26.06 8.90
CA ASP A 411 36.87 -26.46 10.15
C ASP A 411 37.83 -26.15 11.32
N ASN A 412 37.32 -25.53 12.39
CA ASN A 412 37.92 -25.60 13.72
C ASN A 412 36.81 -25.44 14.78
N GLU A 413 36.62 -26.48 15.59
CA GLU A 413 35.54 -26.63 16.58
C GLU A 413 35.92 -26.12 17.99
N GLU A 414 37.08 -25.50 18.18
CA GLU A 414 37.56 -25.04 19.50
C GLU A 414 37.17 -23.58 19.85
N ASP A 415 36.69 -22.77 18.89
CA ASP A 415 36.34 -21.35 19.13
C ASP A 415 34.90 -21.13 19.62
N LYS A 416 34.08 -22.19 19.70
CA LYS A 416 32.67 -22.08 20.13
C LYS A 416 32.45 -22.14 21.64
N GLU A 417 33.33 -22.76 22.42
CA GLU A 417 33.18 -22.82 23.88
C GLU A 417 33.60 -21.50 24.58
N GLU A 418 34.58 -20.76 24.03
CA GLU A 418 35.02 -19.48 24.62
C GLU A 418 34.02 -18.33 24.37
N ALA A 419 33.20 -18.43 23.32
CA ALA A 419 32.17 -17.44 23.00
C ALA A 419 30.93 -17.57 23.91
N GLU A 420 30.56 -18.78 24.33
CA GLU A 420 29.37 -19.00 25.17
C GLU A 420 29.59 -18.62 26.64
N GLU A 421 30.81 -18.70 27.16
CA GLU A 421 31.11 -18.31 28.54
C GLU A 421 31.10 -16.78 28.73
N ARG A 422 31.52 -16.02 27.71
CA ARG A 422 31.48 -14.54 27.70
C ARG A 422 30.05 -13.98 27.66
N VAL A 423 29.10 -14.71 27.07
CA VAL A 423 27.68 -14.30 27.01
C VAL A 423 26.97 -14.56 28.33
N ARG A 424 27.34 -15.61 29.10
CA ARG A 424 26.77 -15.86 30.44
C ARG A 424 27.25 -14.86 31.50
N ALA A 425 28.50 -14.39 31.42
CA ALA A 425 29.04 -13.41 32.38
C ALA A 425 28.40 -12.00 32.26
N LYS A 426 27.85 -11.65 31.09
CA LYS A 426 27.20 -10.34 30.85
C LYS A 426 25.73 -10.28 31.29
N LYS A 427 25.10 -11.44 31.53
CA LYS A 427 23.68 -11.53 31.92
C LYS A 427 23.42 -11.40 33.42
N ILE A 428 24.46 -11.34 34.26
CA ILE A 428 24.35 -11.26 35.73
C ILE A 428 24.49 -9.81 36.28
N LYS A 429 24.78 -8.80 35.44
CA LYS A 429 25.07 -7.44 35.92
C LYS A 429 23.99 -6.38 35.66
N VAL A 430 22.79 -6.75 35.18
CA VAL A 430 21.71 -5.77 34.86
C VAL A 430 20.35 -6.19 35.46
N ILE A 431 20.37 -6.86 36.61
CA ILE A 431 19.17 -7.09 37.43
C ILE A 431 19.54 -6.86 38.90
N SER A 432 19.85 -5.61 39.27
CA SER A 432 19.87 -5.16 40.67
C SER A 432 19.96 -3.63 40.78
N SER A 433 18.85 -2.94 40.51
CA SER A 433 18.48 -1.60 41.00
C SER A 433 17.30 -1.17 40.12
N SER A 434 16.07 -1.00 40.57
CA SER A 434 15.64 -0.36 41.79
C SER A 434 14.22 -0.83 42.13
N LYS A 435 13.99 -1.16 43.39
CA LYS A 435 12.69 -1.21 44.03
C LYS A 435 12.85 -0.60 45.42
N ASP A 436 11.79 0.08 45.84
CA ASP A 436 11.47 0.59 47.18
C ASP A 436 12.03 2.00 47.48
N ASP A 437 11.13 3.00 47.54
CA ASP A 437 10.54 3.44 48.81
C ASP A 437 9.27 4.31 48.58
N GLN A 438 8.29 4.11 49.44
CA GLN A 438 6.98 4.79 49.57
C GLN A 438 6.89 5.41 50.99
N GLU A 439 5.94 6.34 51.18
CA GLU A 439 5.45 6.96 52.45
C GLU A 439 6.35 8.08 53.04
N ASP A 440 5.87 9.19 53.63
CA ASP A 440 4.54 9.60 54.09
C ASP A 440 4.49 11.13 54.36
N ASP A 441 3.26 11.61 54.57
CA ASP A 441 2.73 12.95 54.94
C ASP A 441 3.54 13.92 55.81
N THR A 442 3.25 15.23 55.67
CA THR A 442 2.74 16.10 56.77
C THR A 442 2.27 17.49 56.27
N SER A 443 1.21 17.97 56.94
CA SER A 443 0.45 19.21 56.82
C SER A 443 1.22 20.49 57.24
N ASP A 444 0.67 21.66 56.90
CA ASP A 444 0.21 22.70 57.87
C ASP A 444 -0.29 23.97 57.13
N ASP A 445 -1.62 24.13 57.13
CA ASP A 445 -2.44 25.23 57.66
C ASP A 445 -2.20 26.75 57.38
N ASP A 446 -3.36 27.37 57.07
CA ASP A 446 -3.92 28.67 57.51
C ASP A 446 -3.71 29.99 56.71
N ASP A 447 -4.86 30.45 56.15
CA ASP A 447 -5.56 31.73 56.33
C ASP A 447 -4.79 33.08 56.28
N ASP A 448 -5.22 34.02 55.43
CA ASP A 448 -6.27 35.01 55.74
C ASP A 448 -6.25 36.19 54.73
N ASP A 449 -7.44 36.78 54.56
CA ASP A 449 -7.83 37.88 53.69
C ASP A 449 -7.07 39.22 53.95
N THR A 450 -7.02 40.12 52.95
CA THR A 450 -7.64 41.47 53.04
C THR A 450 -7.42 42.35 51.79
N ASP A 451 -8.48 43.09 51.52
CA ASP A 451 -8.77 44.00 50.40
C ASP A 451 -7.98 45.33 50.36
N ASP A 452 -8.01 45.91 49.15
CA ASP A 452 -8.17 47.32 48.77
C ASP A 452 -7.23 48.43 49.31
N GLU A 453 -6.57 49.13 48.37
CA GLU A 453 -6.70 50.60 48.24
C GLU A 453 -6.21 51.10 46.85
N GLU A 454 -7.12 51.74 46.12
CA GLU A 454 -6.87 52.52 44.90
C GLU A 454 -6.12 53.84 45.20
N LYS A 455 -5.27 54.31 44.27
CA LYS A 455 -5.45 55.64 43.62
C LYS A 455 -4.40 55.99 42.54
N GLU A 456 -4.98 56.29 41.36
CA GLU A 456 -4.72 57.41 40.44
C GLU A 456 -3.31 57.65 39.86
N THR A 457 -3.20 57.51 38.53
CA THR A 457 -2.73 58.59 37.64
C THR A 457 -3.30 58.40 36.21
N GLU A 458 -3.90 59.47 35.69
CA GLU A 458 -4.55 59.61 34.38
C GLU A 458 -3.55 60.08 33.27
N PRO A 459 -3.95 60.18 31.97
CA PRO A 459 -3.23 59.55 30.86
C PRO A 459 -2.50 60.52 29.90
N ILE A 460 -1.66 59.97 29.02
CA ILE A 460 -1.06 60.70 27.88
C ILE A 460 -1.35 59.97 26.56
N SER A 461 -2.22 60.63 25.78
CA SER A 461 -2.38 60.71 24.31
C SER A 461 -2.30 59.47 23.41
N GLU A 462 -3.46 59.23 22.79
CA GLU A 462 -3.81 58.59 21.52
C GLU A 462 -2.80 58.73 20.36
N GLY A 463 -2.73 57.66 19.56
CA GLY A 463 -2.29 57.75 18.17
C GLY A 463 -2.04 56.40 17.52
N ASN A 464 -3.03 55.93 16.76
CA ASN A 464 -2.88 55.06 15.58
C ASN A 464 -3.04 53.52 15.76
N ASP A 465 -4.24 53.03 16.11
CA ASP A 465 -4.58 51.59 16.02
C ASP A 465 -5.90 51.28 15.27
N ASN A 466 -6.55 52.27 14.64
CA ASN A 466 -7.83 52.06 13.95
C ASN A 466 -7.72 51.54 12.51
N ASN A 467 -6.51 51.21 12.02
CA ASN A 467 -6.29 50.76 10.65
C ASN A 467 -5.96 49.26 10.52
N LYS A 468 -5.75 48.56 11.64
CA LYS A 468 -5.58 47.09 11.68
C LYS A 468 -6.91 46.35 11.88
N GLU A 469 -7.76 46.80 12.81
CA GLU A 469 -9.06 46.15 13.05
C GLU A 469 -10.03 46.25 11.86
N ASN A 470 -9.95 47.33 11.05
CA ASN A 470 -10.80 47.47 9.86
C ASN A 470 -10.25 46.74 8.62
N LYS A 471 -8.98 46.34 8.61
CA LYS A 471 -8.42 45.45 7.57
C LYS A 471 -8.68 43.98 7.89
N GLU A 472 -8.63 43.59 9.17
CA GLU A 472 -8.99 42.23 9.61
C GLU A 472 -10.51 41.97 9.51
N LYS A 473 -11.36 42.95 9.86
CA LYS A 473 -12.82 42.79 9.69
C LYS A 473 -13.32 42.83 8.25
N ASN A 474 -12.57 43.43 7.32
CA ASN A 474 -12.93 43.43 5.89
C ASN A 474 -12.33 42.24 5.13
N LYS A 475 -11.24 41.61 5.61
CA LYS A 475 -10.77 40.31 5.09
C LYS A 475 -11.65 39.14 5.56
N ALA A 476 -12.21 39.23 6.77
CA ALA A 476 -13.11 38.21 7.32
C ALA A 476 -14.49 38.12 6.63
N LYS A 477 -14.88 39.13 5.83
CA LYS A 477 -16.20 39.15 5.15
C LYS A 477 -16.18 38.75 3.68
N GLY A 478 -14.99 38.51 3.10
CA GLY A 478 -14.82 38.18 1.68
C GLY A 478 -14.75 36.68 1.37
N ASN A 479 -14.40 35.84 2.35
CA ASN A 479 -14.15 34.40 2.16
C ASN A 479 -15.22 33.47 2.75
N GLU A 480 -16.29 33.99 3.36
CA GLU A 480 -17.28 33.14 4.05
C GLU A 480 -18.11 32.25 3.09
N ASN A 481 -18.13 32.53 1.78
CA ASN A 481 -19.02 31.86 0.82
C ASN A 481 -18.38 30.80 -0.10
N GLU A 482 -17.06 30.60 -0.07
CA GLU A 482 -16.38 29.79 -1.11
C GLU A 482 -16.66 28.27 -0.97
N TYR A 483 -16.88 27.82 0.26
CA TYR A 483 -16.99 26.40 0.60
C TYR A 483 -18.29 26.03 1.33
N GLU A 484 -19.39 26.73 1.07
CA GLU A 484 -20.68 26.30 1.62
C GLU A 484 -21.09 24.93 1.05
N LYS A 485 -21.84 24.14 1.84
CA LYS A 485 -22.41 22.84 1.45
C LYS A 485 -21.39 21.82 0.95
N SER A 486 -20.19 21.84 1.55
CA SER A 486 -19.05 21.08 1.06
C SER A 486 -18.69 19.92 2.00
N VAL A 487 -18.22 18.81 1.42
CA VAL A 487 -17.64 17.69 2.17
C VAL A 487 -16.13 17.74 2.07
N PHE A 488 -15.44 17.82 3.21
CA PHE A 488 -13.99 17.81 3.30
C PHE A 488 -13.50 16.43 3.74
N TYR A 489 -12.66 15.81 2.91
CA TYR A 489 -12.07 14.50 3.21
C TYR A 489 -10.56 14.59 3.25
N ARG A 490 -9.94 14.13 4.35
CA ARG A 490 -8.48 14.06 4.49
C ARG A 490 -7.93 12.92 3.64
N TYR A 491 -7.68 13.19 2.36
CA TYR A 491 -7.32 12.18 1.38
C TYR A 491 -5.80 11.96 1.22
N ASN A 492 -4.97 12.96 1.51
CA ASN A 492 -3.52 12.85 1.35
C ASN A 492 -2.79 13.51 2.52
N ASP A 493 -2.54 12.76 3.59
CA ASP A 493 -1.72 13.25 4.70
C ASP A 493 -0.27 12.82 4.50
N PHE A 494 0.36 13.36 3.45
CA PHE A 494 1.64 12.87 2.96
C PHE A 494 2.74 12.84 4.04
N ALA A 495 2.72 13.79 4.99
CA ALA A 495 3.64 13.78 6.14
C ALA A 495 3.46 12.53 7.03
N GLU A 496 2.20 12.21 7.36
CA GLU A 496 1.84 11.03 8.14
C GLU A 496 2.17 9.75 7.37
N ASP A 497 1.87 9.72 6.07
CA ASP A 497 2.08 8.57 5.20
C ASP A 497 3.57 8.27 4.97
N LEU A 498 4.38 9.32 4.75
CA LEU A 498 5.84 9.21 4.64
C LEU A 498 6.46 8.73 5.95
N HIS A 499 6.06 9.31 7.08
CA HIS A 499 6.59 8.91 8.39
C HIS A 499 6.17 7.48 8.74
N SER A 500 4.87 7.19 8.76
CA SER A 500 4.32 5.86 9.08
C SER A 500 4.83 4.77 8.13
N GLY A 501 5.08 5.12 6.86
CA GLY A 501 5.60 4.22 5.85
C GLY A 501 7.05 3.78 6.09
N TYR A 502 7.92 4.67 6.58
CA TYR A 502 9.37 4.42 6.63
C TYR A 502 9.97 4.30 8.04
N TRP A 503 9.32 4.81 9.10
CA TRP A 503 9.95 4.93 10.43
C TRP A 503 10.52 3.60 10.98
N GLN A 504 9.80 2.48 10.78
CA GLN A 504 10.29 1.17 11.22
C GLN A 504 11.52 0.75 10.43
N LEU A 505 11.53 0.98 9.12
CA LEU A 505 12.68 0.66 8.26
C LEU A 505 13.89 1.50 8.64
N VAL A 506 13.71 2.79 8.91
CA VAL A 506 14.77 3.65 9.46
C VAL A 506 15.30 3.05 10.75
N PHE A 507 14.44 2.71 11.71
CA PHE A 507 14.86 2.16 12.99
C PHE A 507 15.67 0.86 12.88
N TYR A 508 15.27 -0.07 12.01
CA TYR A 508 15.98 -1.33 11.84
C TYR A 508 17.23 -1.23 10.95
N MET A 509 17.26 -0.29 10.00
CA MET A 509 18.35 -0.14 9.03
C MET A 509 19.37 0.93 9.42
N GLN A 510 19.13 1.73 10.48
CA GLN A 510 19.98 2.86 10.88
C GLN A 510 21.46 2.52 11.19
N LYS A 511 21.82 1.24 11.28
CA LYS A 511 23.19 0.75 11.50
C LYS A 511 23.78 0.00 10.31
N ASP A 512 23.03 -0.11 9.21
CA ASP A 512 23.48 -0.70 7.96
C ASP A 512 23.67 0.42 6.93
N ILE A 513 24.92 0.67 6.52
CA ILE A 513 25.23 1.78 5.61
C ILE A 513 24.53 1.64 4.25
N SER A 514 24.38 0.40 3.75
CA SER A 514 23.68 0.14 2.47
C SER A 514 22.19 0.41 2.62
N GLY A 515 21.64 0.05 3.77
CA GLY A 515 20.25 0.33 4.12
C GLY A 515 19.96 1.83 4.27
N VAL A 516 20.85 2.56 4.95
CA VAL A 516 20.75 4.03 5.08
C VAL A 516 20.85 4.70 3.70
N HIS A 517 21.81 4.30 2.87
CA HIS A 517 21.92 4.79 1.50
C HIS A 517 20.62 4.55 0.70
N ALA A 518 20.03 3.36 0.78
CA ALA A 518 18.77 3.04 0.12
C ALA A 518 17.58 3.87 0.62
N LEU A 519 17.55 4.24 1.91
CA LEU A 519 16.52 5.15 2.45
C LEU A 519 16.64 6.55 1.85
N PHE A 520 17.86 7.08 1.68
CA PHE A 520 18.06 8.36 0.98
C PHE A 520 17.74 8.26 -0.51
N GLU A 521 18.11 7.18 -1.21
CA GLU A 521 17.71 6.98 -2.61
C GLU A 521 16.19 6.85 -2.78
N ALA A 522 15.50 6.23 -1.81
CA ALA A 522 14.04 6.23 -1.76
C ALA A 522 13.49 7.66 -1.63
N LEU A 523 14.01 8.45 -0.69
CA LEU A 523 13.58 9.84 -0.48
C LEU A 523 13.84 10.72 -1.72
N LYS A 524 15.02 10.56 -2.33
CA LYS A 524 15.38 11.17 -3.61
C LYS A 524 14.37 10.84 -4.72
N THR A 525 13.97 9.58 -4.84
CA THR A 525 12.97 9.13 -5.82
C THR A 525 11.62 9.83 -5.61
N ILE A 526 11.21 9.96 -4.35
CA ILE A 526 9.99 10.64 -3.94
C ILE A 526 10.06 12.14 -4.29
N SER A 527 11.19 12.80 -4.00
CA SER A 527 11.40 14.23 -4.27
C SER A 527 11.21 14.62 -5.74
N TYR A 528 11.52 13.73 -6.70
CA TYR A 528 11.44 14.06 -8.13
C TYR A 528 10.02 14.31 -8.65
N ALA A 529 8.98 13.77 -8.02
CA ALA A 529 7.59 14.00 -8.40
C ALA A 529 6.77 14.71 -7.33
N ALA A 530 7.43 15.22 -6.29
CA ALA A 530 6.73 15.87 -5.19
C ALA A 530 6.05 17.17 -5.65
N HIS A 531 4.78 17.32 -5.26
CA HIS A 531 4.04 18.57 -5.35
C HIS A 531 4.65 19.62 -4.41
N LEU A 532 4.46 20.91 -4.73
CA LEU A 532 4.99 22.04 -3.95
C LEU A 532 4.58 21.95 -2.46
N ASP A 533 3.34 21.52 -2.20
CA ASP A 533 2.80 21.34 -0.85
C ASP A 533 3.57 20.32 0.00
N ASN A 534 4.17 19.32 -0.65
CA ASN A 534 4.78 18.17 -0.01
C ASN A 534 6.30 18.31 0.16
N LEU A 535 6.95 19.22 -0.58
CA LEU A 535 8.39 19.46 -0.51
C LEU A 535 8.88 19.81 0.91
N GLY A 536 8.07 20.55 1.67
CA GLY A 536 8.37 20.90 3.06
C GLY A 536 8.50 19.65 3.96
N PHE A 537 7.58 18.71 3.83
CA PHE A 537 7.59 17.46 4.60
C PHE A 537 8.77 16.56 4.21
N ILE A 538 9.12 16.50 2.93
CA ILE A 538 10.29 15.74 2.46
C ILE A 538 11.57 16.34 3.05
N LYS A 539 11.69 17.68 3.10
CA LYS A 539 12.82 18.36 3.72
C LYS A 539 12.94 18.02 5.20
N GLU A 540 11.85 18.11 5.95
CA GLU A 540 11.83 17.74 7.37
C GLU A 540 12.21 16.27 7.59
N TYR A 541 11.70 15.38 6.72
CA TYR A 541 12.01 13.96 6.79
C TYR A 541 13.48 13.66 6.43
N ASN A 542 14.08 14.40 5.49
CA ASN A 542 15.50 14.30 5.14
C ASN A 542 16.39 14.64 6.35
N GLU A 543 16.05 15.71 7.08
CA GLU A 543 16.74 16.10 8.31
C GLU A 543 16.56 15.05 9.41
N TYR A 544 15.35 14.52 9.58
CA TYR A 544 15.07 13.44 10.51
C TYR A 544 15.95 12.21 10.22
N LEU A 545 16.00 11.77 8.96
CA LEU A 545 16.78 10.61 8.53
C LEU A 545 18.27 10.80 8.78
N TYR A 546 18.81 11.97 8.41
CA TYR A 546 20.21 12.31 8.65
C TYR A 546 20.56 12.30 10.14
N ASN A 547 19.74 12.94 10.98
CA ASN A 547 19.97 13.02 12.42
C ASN A 547 19.89 11.68 13.14
N MET A 548 19.04 10.77 12.65
CA MET A 548 18.88 9.41 13.18
C MET A 548 20.01 8.46 12.77
N THR A 549 20.60 8.67 11.59
CA THR A 549 21.54 7.69 10.99
C THR A 549 23.01 8.11 11.11
N SER A 550 23.34 9.38 10.87
CA SER A 550 24.73 9.88 10.86
C SER A 550 25.53 9.52 12.11
N LYS A 551 24.90 9.60 13.29
CA LYS A 551 25.53 9.34 14.60
C LYS A 551 25.89 7.87 14.83
N ASN A 552 25.37 6.95 14.01
CA ASN A 552 25.62 5.51 14.18
C ASN A 552 26.90 5.04 13.48
N PHE A 553 27.55 5.89 12.67
CA PHE A 553 28.74 5.53 11.90
C PHE A 553 29.93 6.38 12.35
N GLU A 554 31.02 5.72 12.76
CA GLU A 554 32.26 6.37 13.19
C GLU A 554 33.24 6.59 12.03
N GLU A 555 33.17 5.74 11.00
CA GLU A 555 34.07 5.79 9.85
C GLU A 555 33.78 6.99 8.96
N THR A 556 34.82 7.76 8.66
CA THR A 556 34.72 8.99 7.84
C THR A 556 34.13 8.72 6.45
N PHE A 557 34.41 7.55 5.87
CA PHE A 557 33.89 7.19 4.54
C PHE A 557 32.36 7.03 4.56
N ASP A 558 31.82 6.35 5.57
CA ASP A 558 30.38 6.14 5.72
C ASP A 558 29.65 7.45 6.03
N GLN A 559 30.25 8.30 6.88
CA GLN A 559 29.73 9.64 7.15
C GLN A 559 29.65 10.50 5.89
N ASN A 560 30.68 10.46 5.04
CA ASN A 560 30.69 11.19 3.76
C ASN A 560 29.62 10.68 2.80
N ILE A 561 29.30 9.38 2.80
CA ILE A 561 28.20 8.83 1.99
C ILE A 561 26.87 9.43 2.45
N ILE A 562 26.61 9.40 3.76
CA ILE A 562 25.37 9.91 4.35
C ILE A 562 25.21 11.42 4.10
N GLU A 563 26.29 12.20 4.28
CA GLU A 563 26.29 13.65 4.03
C GLU A 563 26.05 13.96 2.55
N ARG A 564 26.70 13.23 1.63
CA ARG A 564 26.46 13.36 0.19
C ARG A 564 25.00 13.09 -0.17
N ASP A 565 24.42 12.02 0.37
CA ASP A 565 23.06 11.62 0.02
C ASP A 565 22.03 12.61 0.59
N HIS A 566 22.24 13.08 1.82
CA HIS A 566 21.43 14.13 2.45
C HIS A 566 21.45 15.44 1.65
N GLU A 567 22.62 15.92 1.23
CA GLU A 567 22.76 17.13 0.41
C GLU A 567 22.21 16.93 -1.02
N THR A 568 22.27 15.71 -1.56
CA THR A 568 21.67 15.38 -2.87
C THR A 568 20.14 15.55 -2.83
N VAL A 569 19.48 15.01 -1.80
CA VAL A 569 18.03 15.16 -1.62
C VAL A 569 17.66 16.64 -1.46
N LYS A 570 18.42 17.38 -0.64
CA LYS A 570 18.21 18.81 -0.42
C LYS A 570 18.33 19.63 -1.70
N THR A 571 19.35 19.37 -2.52
CA THR A 571 19.54 20.01 -3.82
C THR A 571 18.37 19.76 -4.76
N ILE A 572 17.84 18.53 -4.79
CA ILE A 572 16.67 18.19 -5.62
C ILE A 572 15.42 18.94 -5.16
N ILE A 573 15.21 19.03 -3.84
CA ILE A 573 14.08 19.79 -3.26
C ILE A 573 14.17 21.26 -3.66
N GLU A 574 15.35 21.87 -3.53
CA GLU A 574 15.57 23.28 -3.91
C GLU A 574 15.33 23.51 -5.40
N LYS A 575 15.88 22.63 -6.25
CA LYS A 575 15.66 22.71 -7.70
C LYS A 575 14.18 22.55 -8.04
N LYS A 576 13.49 21.60 -7.41
CA LYS A 576 12.08 21.32 -7.68
C LYS A 576 11.17 22.46 -7.21
N LYS A 577 11.53 23.10 -6.10
CA LYS A 577 10.85 24.30 -5.61
C LYS A 577 10.92 25.42 -6.64
N VAL A 578 12.10 25.69 -7.21
CA VAL A 578 12.26 26.69 -8.28
C VAL A 578 11.46 26.30 -9.52
N GLU A 579 11.56 25.05 -9.99
CA GLU A 579 10.82 24.56 -11.17
C GLU A 579 9.28 24.59 -11.04
N LEU A 580 8.73 24.70 -9.82
CA LEU A 580 7.30 24.76 -9.56
C LEU A 580 6.82 26.17 -9.15
N GLU A 581 7.76 27.08 -8.86
CA GLU A 581 7.48 28.50 -8.58
C GLU A 581 7.56 29.36 -9.85
N ASP A 582 8.32 28.90 -10.87
CA ASP A 582 8.36 29.43 -12.25
C ASP A 582 7.22 28.86 -13.11
#